data_AF-A0A1A3A2L2-F1
#
_entry.id   AF-A0A1A3A2L2-F1
#
_cell.length_a   1.000
_cell.length_b   1.000
_cell.length_c   1.000
_cell.angle_alpha   90.00
_cell.angle_beta   90.00
_cell.angle_gamma   90.00
#
_symmetry.space_group_name_H-M   'P 1'
#
loop_
_entity.id
_entity.type
_entity.pdbx_description
1 polymer ?
#
loop_
_entity_poly.entity_id
_entity_poly.type
_entity_poly.pdbx_seq_one_letter_code
_entity_poly.pdbx_strand_id
1 'polypeptide(L)'
;MSLLIEPALVADAAGDLAGIGSSVAAAHRAAAASTTAVVAAAGDEVSAALASLFSGHALDYQALGAQAEAFHAQFVRALSTGAGAYAATEAAGTNPLQLLGQDVLGAINLPTELLVGRPLIGNGLNGAPGTGQAGGPGGILLGSGGSGGSGTTGQAGGPGGPAGLIGFGGTGGMGGWDAPGGPGGTGGLLWGNGGAGGIGGPFGTGGAGGSAVWFGNGGPGGLGGELGGLGGIGGRGGSLVGNGGAGGTGGVSGGPGGVAGGPGGTGGAAGMLGLPGAAGGTGGAPTIPVQVDQQINRPYVDVSIAGGPNSQVIFDTGSRGLVVPPQDVNFATLGTPTGTGTVTYGDGGNTLTEKYTTYSASVNFGNGIVSQPTQVAVVTSVTQTQNGMSTNLPVTDGLPVLGIGGSNLVGPLSTSPVQALPDTLGQGVLLNEPAGSAQFGANPLTALTSSSGAPVTTLKVSVNGGTAVTVNDAFVDSGGLWGDIPASLGTGSVGGYVPQGTTLTVYTANNVAIYHETVGAAPTAPVVVSGANGLFNTGNSPFETIPIYLSYSPLNTGTLFYDA
;
A
#
# COMPACT_ATOMS: atom_id res chain seq x y z
N MET A 1 -33.78 -4.24 9.74
CA MET A 1 -33.13 -5.45 9.20
C MET A 1 -33.07 -5.25 7.70
N SER A 2 -31.94 -4.75 7.19
CA SER A 2 -31.74 -4.55 5.75
C SER A 2 -31.22 -5.86 5.17
N LEU A 3 -31.95 -6.44 4.23
CA LEU A 3 -31.47 -7.57 3.44
C LEU A 3 -30.65 -6.97 2.29
N LEU A 4 -29.31 -7.01 2.41
CA LEU A 4 -28.39 -6.65 1.33
C LEU A 4 -28.23 -7.87 0.43
N ILE A 5 -28.84 -7.86 -0.75
CA ILE A 5 -28.53 -8.80 -1.82
C ILE A 5 -27.59 -8.07 -2.76
N GLU A 6 -26.35 -8.56 -2.90
CA GLU A 6 -25.41 -8.04 -3.88
C GLU A 6 -25.77 -8.60 -5.27
N PRO A 7 -26.20 -7.77 -6.24
CA PRO A 7 -26.67 -8.27 -7.53
C PRO A 7 -25.59 -9.02 -8.32
N ALA A 8 -24.31 -8.65 -8.12
CA ALA A 8 -23.17 -9.34 -8.71
C ALA A 8 -23.06 -10.80 -8.22
N LEU A 9 -23.23 -11.03 -6.91
CA LEU A 9 -23.19 -12.36 -6.31
C LEU A 9 -24.28 -13.29 -6.88
N VAL A 10 -25.48 -12.75 -7.14
CA VAL A 10 -26.60 -13.52 -7.71
C VAL A 10 -26.38 -13.80 -9.21
N ALA A 11 -25.74 -12.88 -9.93
CA ALA A 11 -25.37 -13.08 -11.33
C ALA A 11 -24.28 -14.15 -11.49
N ASP A 12 -23.26 -14.14 -10.63
CA ASP A 12 -22.20 -15.14 -10.61
C ASP A 12 -22.75 -16.53 -10.27
N ALA A 13 -23.61 -16.61 -9.24
CA ALA A 13 -24.29 -17.86 -8.88
C ALA A 13 -25.15 -18.43 -10.03
N ALA A 14 -25.82 -17.57 -10.81
CA ALA A 14 -26.55 -17.99 -12.00
C ALA A 14 -25.61 -18.52 -13.11
N GLY A 15 -24.42 -17.94 -13.24
CA GLY A 15 -23.35 -18.41 -14.13
C GLY A 15 -22.84 -19.80 -13.74
N ASP A 16 -22.56 -20.02 -12.45
CA ASP A 16 -22.13 -21.31 -11.91
C ASP A 16 -23.20 -22.39 -12.11
N LEU A 17 -24.47 -22.07 -11.84
CA LEU A 17 -25.61 -22.96 -12.08
C LEU A 17 -25.74 -23.33 -13.57
N ALA A 18 -25.50 -22.38 -14.48
CA ALA A 18 -25.48 -22.67 -15.91
C ALA A 18 -24.34 -23.65 -16.29
N GLY A 19 -23.16 -23.46 -15.69
CA GLY A 19 -22.01 -24.36 -15.84
C GLY A 19 -22.29 -25.78 -15.36
N ILE A 20 -22.91 -25.93 -14.18
CA ILE A 20 -23.35 -27.23 -13.64
C ILE A 20 -24.35 -27.90 -14.58
N GLY A 21 -25.36 -27.16 -15.06
CA GLY A 21 -26.36 -27.68 -16.00
C GLY A 21 -25.73 -28.20 -17.29
N SER A 22 -24.74 -27.48 -17.84
CA SER A 22 -24.00 -27.90 -19.03
C SER A 22 -23.20 -29.19 -18.81
N SER A 23 -22.49 -29.30 -17.68
CA SER A 23 -21.71 -30.50 -17.32
C SER A 23 -22.61 -31.73 -17.13
N VAL A 24 -23.74 -31.56 -16.45
CA VAL A 24 -24.72 -32.64 -16.24
C VAL A 24 -25.34 -33.10 -17.57
N ALA A 25 -25.74 -32.16 -18.43
CA ALA A 25 -26.27 -32.49 -19.76
C ALA A 25 -25.23 -33.19 -20.66
N ALA A 26 -23.95 -32.82 -20.55
CA ALA A 26 -22.87 -33.50 -21.26
C ALA A 26 -22.67 -34.94 -20.75
N ALA A 27 -22.73 -35.16 -19.44
CA ALA A 27 -22.62 -36.48 -18.84
C ALA A 27 -23.80 -37.40 -19.22
N HIS A 28 -25.03 -36.89 -19.21
CA HIS A 28 -26.21 -37.66 -19.64
C HIS A 28 -26.14 -38.11 -21.10
N ARG A 29 -25.68 -37.21 -22.00
CA ARG A 29 -25.46 -37.54 -23.42
C ARG A 29 -24.34 -38.56 -23.62
N ALA A 30 -23.25 -38.46 -22.86
CA ALA A 30 -22.14 -39.41 -22.94
C ALA A 30 -22.55 -40.83 -22.50
N ALA A 31 -23.43 -40.95 -21.50
CA ALA A 31 -23.90 -42.24 -20.98
C ALA A 31 -25.05 -42.87 -21.79
N ALA A 32 -25.70 -42.11 -22.69
CA ALA A 32 -26.91 -42.54 -23.39
C ALA A 32 -26.66 -43.82 -24.22
N ALA A 33 -25.64 -43.81 -25.08
CA ALA A 33 -25.40 -44.92 -26.02
C ALA A 33 -25.15 -46.27 -25.31
N SER A 34 -24.37 -46.26 -24.21
CA SER A 34 -24.04 -47.47 -23.45
C SER A 34 -25.20 -48.01 -22.62
N THR A 35 -26.22 -47.19 -22.32
CA THR A 35 -27.33 -47.57 -21.42
C THR A 35 -28.63 -47.89 -22.17
N THR A 36 -28.83 -47.32 -23.37
CA THR A 36 -30.03 -47.58 -24.18
C THR A 36 -29.86 -48.69 -25.22
N ALA A 37 -28.63 -49.17 -25.43
CA ALA A 37 -28.30 -50.22 -26.40
C ALA A 37 -27.77 -51.50 -25.72
N VAL A 38 -28.40 -51.90 -24.60
CA VAL A 38 -28.01 -53.11 -23.88
C VAL A 38 -28.39 -54.34 -24.71
N VAL A 39 -27.42 -55.20 -25.01
CA VAL A 39 -27.62 -56.43 -25.77
C VAL A 39 -27.88 -57.60 -24.81
N ALA A 40 -28.71 -58.56 -25.23
CA ALA A 40 -28.98 -59.78 -24.47
C ALA A 40 -27.67 -60.57 -24.22
N ALA A 41 -27.45 -60.99 -22.97
CA ALA A 41 -26.23 -61.70 -22.57
C ALA A 41 -26.16 -63.14 -23.14
N ALA A 42 -27.32 -63.73 -23.47
CA ALA A 42 -27.47 -65.02 -24.11
C ALA A 42 -28.66 -65.00 -25.09
N GLY A 43 -28.76 -66.02 -25.95
CA GLY A 43 -29.79 -66.10 -27.01
C GLY A 43 -31.17 -66.54 -26.53
N ASP A 44 -31.43 -66.53 -25.22
CA ASP A 44 -32.70 -66.91 -24.63
C ASP A 44 -33.65 -65.72 -24.45
N GLU A 45 -34.94 -66.03 -24.38
CA GLU A 45 -36.02 -65.07 -24.30
C GLU A 45 -36.00 -64.26 -22.98
N VAL A 46 -35.44 -64.81 -21.89
CA VAL A 46 -35.36 -64.12 -20.60
C VAL A 46 -34.27 -63.04 -20.65
N SER A 47 -33.11 -63.35 -21.21
CA SER A 47 -32.01 -62.39 -21.45
C SER A 47 -32.43 -61.27 -22.40
N ALA A 48 -33.20 -61.58 -23.45
CA ALA A 48 -33.75 -60.58 -24.37
C ALA A 48 -34.79 -59.67 -23.69
N ALA A 49 -35.67 -60.22 -22.87
CA ALA A 49 -36.67 -59.45 -22.12
C ALA A 49 -36.01 -58.52 -21.08
N LEU A 50 -34.98 -58.99 -20.38
CA LEU A 50 -34.22 -58.18 -19.42
C LEU A 50 -33.46 -57.04 -20.11
N ALA A 51 -32.78 -57.31 -21.23
CA ALA A 51 -32.09 -56.28 -22.00
C ALA A 51 -33.05 -55.20 -22.54
N SER A 52 -34.25 -55.62 -22.99
CA SER A 52 -35.31 -54.69 -23.40
C SER A 52 -35.85 -53.86 -22.24
N LEU A 53 -36.03 -54.46 -21.05
CA LEU A 53 -36.47 -53.74 -19.85
C LEU A 53 -35.45 -52.67 -19.43
N PHE A 54 -34.15 -53.01 -19.35
CA PHE A 54 -33.10 -52.06 -19.00
C PHE A 54 -32.95 -50.94 -20.03
N SER A 55 -33.02 -51.27 -21.33
CA SER A 55 -32.97 -50.28 -22.40
C SER A 55 -34.19 -49.35 -22.38
N GLY A 56 -35.38 -49.89 -22.07
CA GLY A 56 -36.61 -49.11 -21.89
C GLY A 56 -36.51 -48.12 -20.72
N HIS A 57 -36.05 -48.57 -19.55
CA HIS A 57 -35.82 -47.68 -18.40
C HIS A 57 -34.76 -46.61 -18.67
N ALA A 58 -33.71 -46.92 -19.44
CA ALA A 58 -32.70 -45.94 -19.83
C ALA A 58 -33.27 -44.86 -20.75
N LEU A 59 -34.20 -45.21 -21.66
CA LEU A 59 -34.89 -44.23 -22.51
C LEU A 59 -35.83 -43.32 -21.70
N ASP A 60 -36.56 -43.88 -20.73
CA ASP A 60 -37.40 -43.09 -19.82
C ASP A 60 -36.55 -42.12 -18.98
N TYR A 61 -35.37 -42.57 -18.51
CA TYR A 61 -34.41 -41.74 -17.80
C TYR A 61 -33.87 -40.59 -18.65
N GLN A 62 -33.56 -40.84 -19.93
CA GLN A 62 -33.12 -39.80 -20.87
C GLN A 62 -34.24 -38.77 -21.14
N ALA A 63 -35.50 -39.23 -21.25
CA ALA A 63 -36.64 -38.35 -21.41
C ALA A 63 -36.90 -37.47 -20.18
N LEU A 64 -36.71 -38.01 -18.97
CA LEU A 64 -36.77 -37.25 -17.72
C LEU A 64 -35.60 -36.26 -17.60
N GLY A 65 -34.40 -36.66 -17.99
CA GLY A 65 -33.22 -35.79 -18.03
C GLY A 65 -33.43 -34.55 -18.89
N ALA A 66 -34.02 -34.71 -20.09
CA ALA A 66 -34.36 -33.59 -20.97
C ALA A 66 -35.38 -32.61 -20.34
N GLN A 67 -36.34 -33.11 -19.56
CA GLN A 67 -37.30 -32.26 -18.84
C GLN A 67 -36.63 -31.51 -17.69
N ALA A 68 -35.71 -32.15 -16.96
CA ALA A 68 -34.93 -31.53 -15.90
C ALA A 68 -33.98 -30.44 -16.44
N GLU A 69 -33.34 -30.67 -17.59
CA GLU A 69 -32.52 -29.66 -18.27
C GLU A 69 -33.34 -28.43 -18.68
N ALA A 70 -34.54 -28.63 -19.22
CA ALA A 70 -35.44 -27.53 -19.60
C ALA A 70 -35.90 -26.72 -18.37
N PHE A 71 -36.24 -27.40 -17.27
CA PHE A 71 -36.58 -26.74 -16.01
C PHE A 71 -35.39 -25.95 -15.44
N HIS A 72 -34.20 -26.55 -15.42
CA HIS A 72 -32.97 -25.91 -14.93
C HIS A 72 -32.63 -24.66 -15.75
N ALA A 73 -32.75 -24.73 -17.08
CA ALA A 73 -32.55 -23.58 -17.96
C ALA A 73 -33.56 -22.45 -17.71
N GLN A 74 -34.82 -22.78 -17.38
CA GLN A 74 -35.82 -21.79 -16.98
C GLN A 74 -35.50 -21.17 -15.62
N PHE A 75 -35.05 -21.97 -14.66
CA PHE A 75 -34.64 -21.52 -13.34
C PHE A 75 -33.45 -20.54 -13.40
N VAL A 76 -32.39 -20.90 -14.13
CA VAL A 76 -31.23 -20.01 -14.34
C VAL A 76 -31.66 -18.71 -15.02
N ARG A 77 -32.51 -18.78 -16.04
CA ARG A 77 -33.02 -17.59 -16.75
C ARG A 77 -33.83 -16.67 -15.84
N ALA A 78 -34.68 -17.24 -14.98
CA ALA A 78 -35.45 -16.49 -14.00
C ALA A 78 -34.52 -15.80 -12.97
N LEU A 79 -33.48 -16.51 -12.52
CA LEU A 79 -32.49 -15.98 -11.58
C LEU A 79 -31.68 -14.82 -12.19
N SER A 80 -31.17 -14.97 -13.42
CA SER A 80 -30.46 -13.89 -14.13
C SER A 80 -31.35 -12.67 -14.41
N THR A 81 -32.62 -12.91 -14.76
CA THR A 81 -33.60 -11.83 -14.99
C THR A 81 -33.90 -11.08 -13.68
N GLY A 82 -34.02 -11.82 -12.57
CA GLY A 82 -34.19 -11.24 -11.23
C GLY A 82 -32.99 -10.38 -10.82
N ALA A 83 -31.77 -10.88 -10.98
CA ALA A 83 -30.54 -10.13 -10.69
C ALA A 83 -30.45 -8.82 -11.49
N GLY A 84 -30.79 -8.87 -12.79
CA GLY A 84 -30.85 -7.68 -13.65
C GLY A 84 -31.90 -6.66 -13.22
N ALA A 85 -33.07 -7.12 -12.74
CA ALA A 85 -34.11 -6.24 -12.21
C ALA A 85 -33.70 -5.55 -10.90
N TYR A 86 -33.02 -6.27 -9.99
CA TYR A 86 -32.47 -5.68 -8.76
C TYR A 86 -31.35 -4.68 -9.06
N ALA A 87 -30.41 -5.01 -9.95
CA ALA A 87 -29.35 -4.10 -10.37
C ALA A 87 -29.89 -2.83 -11.05
N ALA A 88 -30.91 -2.96 -11.91
CA ALA A 88 -31.56 -1.82 -12.54
C ALA A 88 -32.31 -0.95 -11.53
N THR A 89 -32.91 -1.54 -10.49
CA THR A 89 -33.60 -0.82 -9.42
C THR A 89 -32.61 -0.06 -8.53
N GLU A 90 -31.46 -0.65 -8.18
CA GLU A 90 -30.37 0.02 -7.48
C GLU A 90 -29.80 1.21 -8.28
N ALA A 91 -29.56 1.00 -9.59
CA ALA A 91 -29.08 2.05 -10.49
C ALA A 91 -30.11 3.19 -10.66
N ALA A 92 -31.41 2.87 -10.71
CA ALA A 92 -32.48 3.84 -10.80
C ALA A 92 -32.85 4.50 -9.46
N GLY A 93 -32.46 3.93 -8.31
CA GLY A 93 -32.71 4.52 -6.99
C GLY A 93 -31.77 5.68 -6.64
N THR A 94 -30.53 5.64 -7.14
CA THR A 94 -29.47 6.60 -6.77
C THR A 94 -29.34 7.75 -7.76
N ASN A 95 -29.57 7.49 -9.05
CA ASN A 95 -29.31 8.40 -10.15
C ASN A 95 -30.32 9.58 -10.28
N PRO A 96 -31.64 9.38 -10.13
CA PRO A 96 -32.62 10.46 -10.34
C PRO A 96 -32.50 11.58 -9.31
N LEU A 97 -32.29 11.26 -8.02
CA LEU A 97 -32.18 12.27 -6.96
C LEU A 97 -30.88 13.07 -7.08
N GLN A 98 -29.79 12.44 -7.52
CA GLN A 98 -28.52 13.10 -7.73
C GLN A 98 -28.56 14.02 -8.96
N LEU A 99 -29.17 13.56 -10.06
CA LEU A 99 -29.42 14.40 -11.24
C LEU A 99 -30.36 15.57 -10.95
N LEU A 100 -31.48 15.32 -10.25
CA LEU A 100 -32.40 16.38 -9.78
C LEU A 100 -31.67 17.40 -8.89
N GLY A 101 -30.80 16.93 -7.99
CA GLY A 101 -29.96 17.79 -7.16
C GLY A 101 -29.03 18.68 -7.99
N GLN A 102 -28.34 18.10 -8.98
CA GLN A 102 -27.42 18.84 -9.85
C GLN A 102 -28.15 19.81 -10.79
N ASP A 103 -29.33 19.45 -11.31
CA ASP A 103 -30.15 20.32 -12.16
C ASP A 103 -30.72 21.51 -11.37
N VAL A 104 -31.17 21.28 -10.14
CA VAL A 104 -31.64 22.34 -9.24
C VAL A 104 -30.49 23.27 -8.84
N LEU A 105 -29.33 22.72 -8.47
CA LEU A 105 -28.15 23.53 -8.16
C LEU A 105 -27.65 24.29 -9.39
N GLY A 106 -27.68 23.67 -10.57
CA GLY A 106 -27.38 24.31 -11.85
C GLY A 106 -28.31 25.49 -12.12
N ALA A 107 -29.61 25.32 -11.93
CA ALA A 107 -30.60 26.39 -12.09
C ALA A 107 -30.42 27.53 -11.06
N ILE A 108 -30.06 27.21 -9.82
CA ILE A 108 -29.76 28.18 -8.75
C ILE A 108 -28.46 28.95 -9.03
N ASN A 109 -27.44 28.27 -9.54
CA ASN A 109 -26.12 28.85 -9.78
C ASN A 109 -26.05 29.62 -11.11
N LEU A 110 -26.84 29.26 -12.12
CA LEU A 110 -26.76 29.83 -13.46
C LEU A 110 -26.81 31.38 -13.47
N PRO A 111 -27.69 32.06 -12.71
CA PRO A 111 -27.70 33.52 -12.69
C PRO A 111 -26.39 34.13 -12.18
N THR A 112 -25.80 33.58 -11.12
CA THR A 112 -24.54 34.08 -10.56
C THR A 112 -23.33 33.68 -11.38
N GLU A 113 -23.35 32.49 -11.98
CA GLU A 113 -22.30 32.05 -12.91
C GLU A 113 -22.24 32.96 -14.14
N LEU A 114 -23.39 33.32 -14.71
CA LEU A 114 -23.44 34.26 -15.84
C LEU A 114 -23.04 35.69 -15.47
N LEU A 115 -23.38 36.14 -14.25
CA LEU A 115 -23.16 37.53 -13.85
C LEU A 115 -21.76 37.80 -13.32
N VAL A 116 -21.18 36.86 -12.55
CA VAL A 116 -19.91 37.06 -11.85
C VAL A 116 -18.93 35.89 -11.99
N GLY A 117 -19.25 34.88 -12.82
CA GLY A 117 -18.36 33.73 -13.08
C GLY A 117 -18.12 32.86 -11.85
N ARG A 118 -19.09 32.81 -10.93
CA ARG A 118 -18.95 32.10 -9.66
C ARG A 118 -20.32 31.58 -9.18
N PRO A 119 -20.39 30.35 -8.66
CA PRO A 119 -21.67 29.78 -8.24
C PRO A 119 -22.18 30.47 -6.98
N LEU A 120 -23.50 30.45 -6.77
CA LEU A 120 -24.10 30.89 -5.52
C LEU A 120 -23.82 29.88 -4.41
N ILE A 121 -23.93 28.58 -4.75
CA ILE A 121 -23.73 27.43 -3.87
C ILE A 121 -22.83 26.41 -4.58
N GLY A 122 -21.74 26.02 -3.94
CA GLY A 122 -20.84 24.99 -4.45
C GLY A 122 -19.44 25.11 -3.90
N ASN A 123 -18.70 24.00 -3.84
CA ASN A 123 -17.29 24.06 -3.45
C ASN A 123 -16.43 24.53 -4.62
N GLY A 124 -15.29 25.13 -4.29
CA GLY A 124 -14.29 25.51 -5.28
C GLY A 124 -13.62 24.28 -5.91
N LEU A 125 -13.23 24.42 -7.17
CA LEU A 125 -12.50 23.38 -7.89
C LEU A 125 -11.09 23.22 -7.29
N ASN A 126 -10.64 21.99 -7.09
CA ASN A 126 -9.27 21.74 -6.64
C ASN A 126 -8.27 22.06 -7.75
N GLY A 127 -7.11 22.59 -7.39
CA GLY A 127 -5.99 22.76 -8.30
C GLY A 127 -5.45 21.40 -8.76
N ALA A 128 -5.03 21.31 -10.02
CA ALA A 128 -4.47 20.08 -10.57
C ALA A 128 -3.16 19.67 -9.85
N PRO A 129 -2.99 18.41 -9.43
CA PRO A 129 -1.73 17.92 -8.86
C PRO A 129 -0.54 18.13 -9.79
N GLY A 130 0.64 18.44 -9.23
CA GLY A 130 1.88 18.66 -9.97
C GLY A 130 1.93 19.97 -10.79
N THR A 131 0.96 20.87 -10.61
CA THR A 131 0.91 22.13 -11.36
C THR A 131 1.11 23.37 -10.51
N GLY A 132 1.11 23.24 -9.18
CA GLY A 132 1.06 24.37 -8.25
C GLY A 132 -0.20 25.25 -8.43
N GLN A 133 -1.25 24.75 -9.10
CA GLN A 133 -2.44 25.53 -9.40
C GLN A 133 -3.21 25.88 -8.13
N ALA A 134 -3.68 27.12 -8.04
CA ALA A 134 -4.53 27.56 -6.95
C ALA A 134 -5.87 26.80 -6.92
N GLY A 135 -6.36 26.50 -5.72
CA GLY A 135 -7.72 26.07 -5.51
C GLY A 135 -8.71 27.18 -5.87
N GLY A 136 -9.79 26.83 -6.55
CA GLY A 136 -10.86 27.75 -6.91
C GLY A 136 -11.65 28.25 -5.69
N PRO A 137 -12.29 29.42 -5.80
CA PRO A 137 -13.12 29.95 -4.73
C PRO A 137 -14.40 29.11 -4.55
N GLY A 138 -14.86 28.98 -3.31
CA GLY A 138 -16.19 28.48 -3.01
C GLY A 138 -17.30 29.42 -3.49
N GLY A 139 -18.52 28.89 -3.61
CA GLY A 139 -19.72 29.63 -3.98
C GLY A 139 -19.97 30.83 -3.08
N ILE A 140 -20.71 31.82 -3.57
CA ILE A 140 -20.85 33.13 -2.91
C ILE A 140 -21.49 33.00 -1.51
N LEU A 141 -22.56 32.19 -1.38
CA LEU A 141 -23.26 32.01 -0.11
C LEU A 141 -22.75 30.80 0.67
N LEU A 142 -22.72 29.65 0.03
CA LEU A 142 -22.38 28.37 0.65
C LEU A 142 -21.33 27.67 -0.21
N GLY A 143 -20.15 27.44 0.34
CA GLY A 143 -19.10 26.78 -0.42
C GLY A 143 -17.74 26.87 0.24
N SER A 144 -17.09 25.72 0.39
CA SER A 144 -15.68 25.67 0.80
C SER A 144 -14.79 25.95 -0.40
N GLY A 145 -13.61 26.52 -0.18
CA GLY A 145 -12.62 26.69 -1.23
C GLY A 145 -12.01 25.35 -1.66
N GLY A 146 -11.59 25.26 -2.91
CA GLY A 146 -10.87 24.09 -3.42
C GLY A 146 -9.47 23.98 -2.83
N SER A 147 -8.92 22.77 -2.75
CA SER A 147 -7.52 22.58 -2.35
C SER A 147 -6.56 23.08 -3.44
N GLY A 148 -5.40 23.60 -3.06
CA GLY A 148 -4.32 23.90 -4.00
C GLY A 148 -3.69 22.62 -4.55
N GLY A 149 -3.26 22.65 -5.81
CA GLY A 149 -2.51 21.57 -6.44
C GLY A 149 -1.07 21.50 -5.92
N SER A 150 -0.50 20.31 -5.82
CA SER A 150 0.93 20.15 -5.48
C SER A 150 1.83 20.76 -6.56
N GLY A 151 3.01 21.23 -6.18
CA GLY A 151 4.02 21.73 -7.12
C GLY A 151 4.92 20.63 -7.69
N THR A 152 5.61 20.94 -8.79
CA THR A 152 6.76 20.17 -9.32
C THR A 152 8.09 20.77 -8.86
N THR A 153 9.23 20.18 -9.22
CA THR A 153 10.56 20.71 -8.89
C THR A 153 10.69 22.21 -9.16
N GLY A 154 11.09 22.97 -8.14
CA GLY A 154 11.23 24.41 -8.15
C GLY A 154 9.90 25.19 -8.09
N GLN A 155 8.77 24.51 -8.05
CA GLN A 155 7.44 25.12 -8.05
C GLN A 155 6.74 24.97 -6.69
N ALA A 156 6.30 26.10 -6.15
CA ALA A 156 5.54 26.11 -4.91
C ALA A 156 4.20 25.37 -5.05
N GLY A 157 3.71 24.87 -3.93
CA GLY A 157 2.34 24.36 -3.86
C GLY A 157 1.32 25.47 -4.12
N GLY A 158 0.22 25.12 -4.76
CA GLY A 158 -0.84 26.07 -5.05
C GLY A 158 -1.52 26.56 -3.78
N PRO A 159 -1.93 27.83 -3.70
CA PRO A 159 -2.71 28.30 -2.57
C PRO A 159 -4.08 27.62 -2.54
N GLY A 160 -4.60 27.33 -1.35
CA GLY A 160 -5.97 26.90 -1.15
C GLY A 160 -6.97 28.02 -1.50
N GLY A 161 -8.09 27.64 -2.08
CA GLY A 161 -9.13 28.59 -2.47
C GLY A 161 -9.84 29.21 -1.26
N PRO A 162 -10.30 30.47 -1.35
CA PRO A 162 -11.12 31.06 -0.31
C PRO A 162 -12.55 30.50 -0.33
N ALA A 163 -13.21 30.46 0.83
CA ALA A 163 -14.62 30.12 0.94
C ALA A 163 -15.56 31.29 0.57
N GLY A 164 -16.87 31.00 0.55
CA GLY A 164 -17.96 31.97 0.40
C GLY A 164 -18.30 32.79 1.65
N LEU A 165 -19.59 33.08 1.83
CA LEU A 165 -20.10 33.62 3.09
C LEU A 165 -20.00 32.59 4.23
N ILE A 166 -20.37 31.34 3.94
CA ILE A 166 -20.25 30.19 4.85
C ILE A 166 -19.45 29.10 4.13
N GLY A 167 -18.39 28.61 4.75
CA GLY A 167 -17.59 27.52 4.21
C GLY A 167 -16.14 27.54 4.71
N PHE A 168 -15.42 26.46 4.50
CA PHE A 168 -14.04 26.33 4.95
C PHE A 168 -13.06 26.76 3.85
N GLY A 169 -11.96 27.38 4.23
CA GLY A 169 -10.88 27.64 3.29
C GLY A 169 -10.28 26.33 2.78
N GLY A 170 -9.90 26.30 1.50
CA GLY A 170 -9.22 25.15 0.92
C GLY A 170 -7.83 24.94 1.51
N THR A 171 -7.34 23.70 1.55
CA THR A 171 -5.96 23.42 1.97
C THR A 171 -4.97 23.91 0.92
N GLY A 172 -3.78 24.33 1.34
CA GLY A 172 -2.67 24.61 0.43
C GLY A 172 -2.08 23.33 -0.16
N GLY A 173 -1.61 23.40 -1.39
CA GLY A 173 -0.92 22.29 -2.05
C GLY A 173 0.48 22.06 -1.49
N MET A 174 0.98 20.83 -1.58
CA MET A 174 2.37 20.51 -1.22
C MET A 174 3.34 21.24 -2.16
N GLY A 175 4.44 21.76 -1.61
CA GLY A 175 5.55 22.31 -2.38
C GLY A 175 6.22 21.21 -3.20
N GLY A 176 6.59 21.52 -4.44
CA GLY A 176 7.48 20.62 -5.16
C GLY A 176 8.90 20.70 -4.61
N TRP A 177 9.80 19.94 -5.22
CA TRP A 177 11.20 19.86 -4.78
C TRP A 177 11.85 21.24 -4.68
N ASP A 178 12.57 21.53 -3.59
CA ASP A 178 13.18 22.84 -3.31
C ASP A 178 12.18 24.03 -3.29
N ALA A 179 10.89 23.78 -3.03
CA ALA A 179 9.86 24.80 -3.06
C ALA A 179 8.93 24.78 -1.83
N PRO A 180 8.37 25.93 -1.44
CA PRO A 180 7.50 26.01 -0.27
C PRO A 180 6.11 25.41 -0.52
N GLY A 181 5.46 25.02 0.56
CA GLY A 181 4.04 24.64 0.54
C GLY A 181 3.15 25.84 0.22
N GLY A 182 2.02 25.58 -0.43
CA GLY A 182 1.02 26.60 -0.70
C GLY A 182 0.31 27.05 0.58
N PRO A 183 -0.08 28.32 0.71
CA PRO A 183 -0.86 28.76 1.86
C PRO A 183 -2.28 28.18 1.82
N GLY A 184 -2.88 27.98 2.99
CA GLY A 184 -4.29 27.65 3.12
C GLY A 184 -5.21 28.82 2.77
N GLY A 185 -6.39 28.52 2.24
CA GLY A 185 -7.40 29.49 1.85
C GLY A 185 -8.12 30.11 3.04
N THR A 186 -8.67 31.30 2.84
CA THR A 186 -9.46 31.99 3.87
C THR A 186 -10.80 31.29 4.09
N GLY A 187 -11.21 31.14 5.34
CA GLY A 187 -12.54 30.68 5.73
C GLY A 187 -13.65 31.65 5.33
N GLY A 188 -14.90 31.22 5.51
CA GLY A 188 -16.06 31.98 5.08
C GLY A 188 -16.14 33.36 5.73
N LEU A 189 -16.66 34.33 4.99
CA LEU A 189 -16.78 35.72 5.48
C LEU A 189 -17.52 35.77 6.82
N LEU A 190 -18.67 35.10 6.91
CA LEU A 190 -19.43 35.02 8.16
C LEU A 190 -18.93 33.85 9.02
N TRP A 191 -18.95 32.63 8.50
CA TRP A 191 -18.54 31.45 9.25
C TRP A 191 -17.68 30.51 8.42
N GLY A 192 -16.57 30.12 9.03
CA GLY A 192 -15.76 29.01 8.55
C GLY A 192 -14.31 29.17 8.94
N ASN A 193 -13.66 28.02 9.14
CA ASN A 193 -12.25 27.98 9.46
C ASN A 193 -11.40 28.26 8.21
N GLY A 194 -10.22 28.82 8.41
CA GLY A 194 -9.20 28.85 7.36
C GLY A 194 -8.67 27.45 7.05
N GLY A 195 -8.20 27.26 5.82
CA GLY A 195 -7.60 26.01 5.38
C GLY A 195 -6.20 25.79 5.93
N ALA A 196 -5.76 24.53 6.02
CA ALA A 196 -4.38 24.23 6.40
C ALA A 196 -3.38 24.68 5.32
N GLY A 197 -2.17 25.07 5.72
CA GLY A 197 -1.06 25.25 4.80
C GLY A 197 -0.53 23.92 4.27
N GLY A 198 0.00 23.92 3.05
CA GLY A 198 0.61 22.74 2.43
C GLY A 198 2.00 22.43 2.99
N ILE A 199 2.43 21.18 2.90
CA ILE A 199 3.78 20.75 3.31
C ILE A 199 4.83 21.37 2.35
N GLY A 200 5.98 21.82 2.84
CA GLY A 200 7.10 22.23 1.99
C GLY A 200 7.77 21.03 1.30
N GLY A 201 8.29 21.19 0.08
CA GLY A 201 9.27 20.22 -0.44
C GLY A 201 10.61 20.34 0.29
N PRO A 202 11.61 19.49 0.02
CA PRO A 202 12.90 19.53 0.72
C PRO A 202 13.48 20.93 0.85
N PHE A 203 13.99 21.28 2.03
CA PHE A 203 14.43 22.61 2.46
C PHE A 203 13.35 23.71 2.46
N GLY A 204 12.20 23.43 1.84
CA GLY A 204 11.07 24.33 1.67
C GLY A 204 10.33 24.58 2.98
N THR A 205 9.83 25.80 3.11
CA THR A 205 8.97 26.18 4.23
C THR A 205 7.57 25.63 4.02
N GLY A 206 6.94 25.14 5.08
CA GLY A 206 5.52 24.82 5.08
C GLY A 206 4.67 26.05 4.78
N GLY A 207 3.57 25.86 4.06
CA GLY A 207 2.63 26.93 3.73
C GLY A 207 1.99 27.52 4.98
N ALA A 208 1.66 28.81 4.94
CA ALA A 208 0.91 29.42 6.03
C ALA A 208 -0.52 28.86 6.10
N GLY A 209 -1.09 28.73 7.29
CA GLY A 209 -2.50 28.44 7.47
C GLY A 209 -3.38 29.61 7.06
N GLY A 210 -4.53 29.32 6.46
CA GLY A 210 -5.53 30.30 6.08
C GLY A 210 -6.20 30.93 7.30
N SER A 211 -6.68 32.16 7.17
CA SER A 211 -7.36 32.85 8.27
C SER A 211 -8.88 32.64 8.23
N ALA A 212 -9.55 32.74 9.37
CA ALA A 212 -11.00 32.95 9.44
C ALA A 212 -11.32 34.46 9.54
N VAL A 213 -12.56 34.86 9.22
CA VAL A 213 -12.93 36.29 9.14
C VAL A 213 -13.72 36.79 10.36
N TRP A 214 -14.97 36.36 10.53
CA TRP A 214 -15.81 36.74 11.68
C TRP A 214 -15.90 35.63 12.73
N PHE A 215 -16.36 34.45 12.30
CA PHE A 215 -16.47 33.26 13.14
C PHE A 215 -15.68 32.10 12.50
N GLY A 216 -14.85 31.44 13.30
CA GLY A 216 -14.08 30.26 12.88
C GLY A 216 -12.64 30.31 13.34
N ASN A 217 -11.97 29.17 13.33
CA ASN A 217 -10.56 29.06 13.70
C ASN A 217 -9.65 29.34 12.50
N GLY A 218 -8.46 29.84 12.76
CA GLY A 218 -7.40 29.84 11.75
C GLY A 218 -6.99 28.41 11.40
N GLY A 219 -6.60 28.19 10.15
CA GLY A 219 -6.05 26.93 9.70
C GLY A 219 -4.63 26.72 10.24
N PRO A 220 -4.20 25.47 10.47
CA PRO A 220 -2.83 25.21 10.89
C PRO A 220 -1.83 25.54 9.77
N GLY A 221 -0.61 25.92 10.14
CA GLY A 221 0.50 26.00 9.21
C GLY A 221 0.92 24.61 8.72
N GLY A 222 1.44 24.53 7.50
CA GLY A 222 1.95 23.30 6.91
C GLY A 222 3.28 22.86 7.53
N LEU A 223 3.58 21.57 7.46
CA LEU A 223 4.88 21.04 7.88
C LEU A 223 6.00 21.63 7.00
N GLY A 224 7.15 21.91 7.59
CA GLY A 224 8.36 22.16 6.82
C GLY A 224 8.78 20.91 6.03
N GLY A 225 9.40 21.10 4.87
CA GLY A 225 9.96 19.99 4.11
C GLY A 225 11.20 19.41 4.77
N GLU A 226 11.61 18.22 4.33
CA GLU A 226 12.78 17.51 4.82
C GLU A 226 14.03 18.39 4.80
N LEU A 227 15.07 17.94 5.51
CA LEU A 227 16.35 18.63 5.54
C LEU A 227 16.22 20.06 6.10
N GLY A 228 15.49 20.18 7.20
CA GLY A 228 15.46 21.40 7.99
C GLY A 228 14.51 22.48 7.49
N GLY A 229 13.55 22.16 6.63
CA GLY A 229 12.54 23.10 6.16
C GLY A 229 11.75 23.71 7.31
N LEU A 230 11.45 25.01 7.24
CA LEU A 230 10.73 25.73 8.30
C LEU A 230 9.26 25.31 8.36
N GLY A 231 8.69 25.23 9.56
CA GLY A 231 7.25 25.06 9.71
C GLY A 231 6.48 26.30 9.27
N GLY A 232 5.30 26.10 8.68
CA GLY A 232 4.40 27.17 8.25
C GLY A 232 3.76 27.89 9.42
N ILE A 233 3.46 29.18 9.26
CA ILE A 233 2.79 29.98 10.30
C ILE A 233 1.31 29.60 10.36
N GLY A 234 0.73 29.50 11.56
CA GLY A 234 -0.70 29.27 11.73
C GLY A 234 -1.57 30.48 11.32
N GLY A 235 -2.75 30.21 10.78
CA GLY A 235 -3.70 31.23 10.34
C GLY A 235 -4.38 31.96 11.50
N ARG A 236 -4.92 33.15 11.25
CA ARG A 236 -5.63 33.91 12.29
C ARG A 236 -7.04 33.36 12.53
N GLY A 237 -7.48 33.35 13.78
CA GLY A 237 -8.88 33.09 14.15
C GLY A 237 -9.79 34.24 13.72
N GLY A 238 -11.09 33.95 13.62
CA GLY A 238 -12.13 34.91 13.26
C GLY A 238 -12.19 36.05 14.28
N SER A 239 -12.39 37.27 13.80
CA SER A 239 -12.26 38.49 14.58
C SER A 239 -13.11 38.50 15.85
N LEU A 240 -14.33 37.92 15.82
CA LEU A 240 -15.21 37.87 16.98
C LEU A 240 -15.03 36.59 17.80
N VAL A 241 -15.11 35.42 17.16
CA VAL A 241 -14.90 34.12 17.82
C VAL A 241 -14.01 33.26 16.93
N GLY A 242 -12.90 32.79 17.49
CA GLY A 242 -11.97 31.95 16.75
C GLY A 242 -10.62 31.83 17.41
N ASN A 243 -10.13 30.59 17.51
CA ASN A 243 -8.75 30.33 17.88
C ASN A 243 -7.82 30.60 16.69
N GLY A 244 -6.59 31.03 16.98
CA GLY A 244 -5.53 30.98 15.98
C GLY A 244 -5.19 29.54 15.61
N GLY A 245 -4.83 29.30 14.36
CA GLY A 245 -4.33 28.00 13.92
C GLY A 245 -2.95 27.73 14.51
N ALA A 246 -2.62 26.47 14.78
CA ALA A 246 -1.28 26.09 15.21
C ALA A 246 -0.25 26.38 14.11
N GLY A 247 0.99 26.69 14.49
CA GLY A 247 2.11 26.66 13.56
C GLY A 247 2.43 25.22 13.15
N GLY A 248 2.87 25.04 11.91
CA GLY A 248 3.35 23.75 11.44
C GLY A 248 4.67 23.38 12.10
N THR A 249 4.93 22.09 12.31
CA THR A 249 6.25 21.65 12.75
C THR A 249 7.27 21.91 11.65
N GLY A 250 8.52 22.16 12.02
CA GLY A 250 9.59 22.16 11.02
C GLY A 250 9.84 20.75 10.51
N GLY A 251 10.47 20.66 9.35
CA GLY A 251 10.76 19.39 8.71
C GLY A 251 11.96 18.69 9.32
N VAL A 252 12.02 17.39 9.07
CA VAL A 252 13.02 16.50 9.69
C VAL A 252 14.45 16.93 9.39
N SER A 253 15.36 16.62 10.30
CA SER A 253 16.80 16.78 10.09
C SER A 253 17.33 15.87 8.96
N GLY A 254 18.53 16.16 8.46
CA GLY A 254 19.29 15.27 7.58
C GLY A 254 19.99 14.10 8.30
N GLY A 255 19.58 13.80 9.53
CA GLY A 255 20.27 12.84 10.38
C GLY A 255 21.62 13.33 10.91
N PRO A 256 22.42 12.44 11.52
CA PRO A 256 23.74 12.75 12.07
C PRO A 256 24.68 13.37 11.02
N GLY A 257 25.30 14.50 11.35
CA GLY A 257 26.19 15.23 10.43
C GLY A 257 25.46 15.95 9.29
N GLY A 258 24.14 15.80 9.17
CA GLY A 258 23.30 16.53 8.24
C GLY A 258 22.79 17.86 8.81
N VAL A 259 21.89 18.49 8.06
CA VAL A 259 21.21 19.72 8.50
C VAL A 259 20.33 19.45 9.73
N ALA A 260 20.29 20.40 10.66
CA ALA A 260 19.40 20.31 11.82
C ALA A 260 17.92 20.31 11.40
N GLY A 261 17.07 19.75 12.25
CA GLY A 261 15.62 19.83 12.04
C GLY A 261 15.16 21.28 12.01
N GLY A 262 14.18 21.57 11.14
CA GLY A 262 13.74 22.93 10.91
C GLY A 262 12.99 23.44 12.14
N PRO A 263 13.09 24.74 12.50
CA PRO A 263 12.24 25.27 13.54
C PRO A 263 10.78 25.27 13.09
N GLY A 264 9.89 25.06 14.05
CA GLY A 264 8.45 25.14 13.81
C GLY A 264 7.98 26.56 13.52
N GLY A 265 6.84 26.66 12.84
CA GLY A 265 6.18 27.91 12.56
C GLY A 265 5.53 28.50 13.80
N THR A 266 5.34 29.81 13.82
CA THR A 266 4.59 30.46 14.89
C THR A 266 3.11 30.13 14.81
N GLY A 267 2.43 30.09 15.96
CA GLY A 267 0.98 29.98 16.00
C GLY A 267 0.29 31.27 15.54
N GLY A 268 -0.93 31.11 15.02
CA GLY A 268 -1.76 32.21 14.57
C GLY A 268 -2.37 33.02 15.72
N ALA A 269 -2.72 34.27 15.43
CA ALA A 269 -3.41 35.12 16.41
C ALA A 269 -4.87 34.68 16.61
N ALA A 270 -5.38 34.87 17.83
CA ALA A 270 -6.79 34.65 18.16
C ALA A 270 -7.70 35.80 17.72
N GLY A 271 -9.01 35.53 17.69
CA GLY A 271 -10.07 36.53 17.72
C GLY A 271 -10.32 37.11 19.12
N MET A 272 -11.33 37.96 19.25
CA MET A 272 -11.75 38.54 20.54
C MET A 272 -12.08 37.47 21.58
N LEU A 273 -12.78 36.41 21.18
CA LEU A 273 -13.12 35.25 22.02
C LEU A 273 -12.44 33.98 21.49
N GLY A 274 -11.13 33.88 21.68
CA GLY A 274 -10.36 32.69 21.31
C GLY A 274 -8.98 32.65 21.94
N LEU A 275 -8.26 31.56 21.68
CA LEU A 275 -6.87 31.34 22.11
C LEU A 275 -5.92 31.45 20.93
N PRO A 276 -4.70 32.00 21.11
CA PRO A 276 -3.66 31.93 20.09
C PRO A 276 -3.33 30.48 19.75
N GLY A 277 -2.91 30.24 18.52
CA GLY A 277 -2.39 28.94 18.13
C GLY A 277 -1.08 28.64 18.86
N ALA A 278 -0.82 27.36 19.13
CA ALA A 278 0.49 26.92 19.58
C ALA A 278 1.52 27.10 18.47
N ALA A 279 2.78 27.38 18.82
CA ALA A 279 3.89 27.25 17.88
C ALA A 279 4.10 25.77 17.52
N GLY A 280 4.58 25.52 16.31
CA GLY A 280 5.01 24.20 15.89
C GLY A 280 6.31 23.79 16.60
N GLY A 281 6.50 22.48 16.75
CA GLY A 281 7.77 21.93 17.22
C GLY A 281 8.88 22.04 16.16
N THR A 282 10.12 22.01 16.62
CA THR A 282 11.27 21.76 15.73
C THR A 282 11.17 20.35 15.14
N GLY A 283 11.57 20.19 13.88
CA GLY A 283 11.62 18.90 13.22
C GLY A 283 12.55 17.91 13.92
N GLY A 284 12.14 16.66 13.99
CA GLY A 284 12.88 15.59 14.67
C GLY A 284 13.91 14.89 13.78
N ALA A 285 14.35 13.73 14.25
CA ALA A 285 15.06 12.78 13.40
C ALA A 285 14.16 12.32 12.23
N PRO A 286 14.75 11.96 11.07
CA PRO A 286 14.01 11.45 9.92
C PRO A 286 13.56 9.99 10.16
N THR A 287 12.69 9.82 11.14
CA THR A 287 12.26 8.52 11.67
C THR A 287 10.79 8.25 11.32
N ILE A 288 10.49 7.00 11.01
CA ILE A 288 9.14 6.47 10.78
C ILE A 288 8.86 5.30 11.75
N PRO A 289 7.58 5.09 12.12
CA PRO A 289 7.21 3.94 12.93
C PRO A 289 7.35 2.65 12.12
N VAL A 290 7.77 1.57 12.80
CA VAL A 290 7.81 0.21 12.28
C VAL A 290 6.95 -0.67 13.17
N GLN A 291 6.09 -1.48 12.57
CA GLN A 291 5.26 -2.46 13.26
C GLN A 291 5.68 -3.86 12.83
N VAL A 292 5.95 -4.75 13.78
CA VAL A 292 6.28 -6.14 13.49
C VAL A 292 5.07 -7.01 13.76
N ASP A 293 4.58 -7.72 12.75
CA ASP A 293 3.58 -8.77 12.97
C ASP A 293 4.25 -9.99 13.55
N GLN A 294 4.17 -10.16 14.87
CA GLN A 294 4.82 -11.24 15.60
C GLN A 294 4.30 -12.65 15.24
N GLN A 295 3.17 -12.79 14.52
CA GLN A 295 2.69 -14.10 14.09
C GLN A 295 3.50 -14.67 12.92
N ILE A 296 4.08 -13.78 12.11
CA ILE A 296 4.89 -14.10 10.93
C ILE A 296 6.24 -13.36 10.91
N ASN A 297 6.55 -12.59 11.97
CA ASN A 297 7.68 -11.68 12.22
C ASN A 297 8.25 -11.09 10.96
N ARG A 298 7.41 -10.20 10.47
CA ARG A 298 7.60 -9.38 9.31
C ARG A 298 7.32 -7.94 9.73
N PRO A 299 8.25 -7.02 9.45
CA PRO A 299 8.04 -5.61 9.72
C PRO A 299 7.25 -4.94 8.62
N TYR A 300 6.49 -3.94 9.03
CA TYR A 300 5.62 -3.13 8.21
C TYR A 300 5.83 -1.65 8.50
N VAL A 301 5.72 -0.85 7.45
CA VAL A 301 5.68 0.61 7.50
C VAL A 301 4.52 1.12 6.69
N ASP A 302 4.03 2.31 7.00
CA ASP A 302 3.00 2.97 6.19
C ASP A 302 3.65 3.89 5.15
N VAL A 303 3.14 3.82 3.91
CA VAL A 303 3.53 4.74 2.83
C VAL A 303 2.31 5.23 2.06
N SER A 304 2.40 6.44 1.50
CA SER A 304 1.45 6.96 0.52
C SER A 304 2.14 7.14 -0.83
N ILE A 305 1.54 6.55 -1.88
CA ILE A 305 2.15 6.48 -3.20
C ILE A 305 1.35 7.36 -4.16
N ALA A 306 2.03 8.30 -4.81
CA ALA A 306 1.40 9.30 -5.66
C ALA A 306 0.27 10.10 -4.97
N GLY A 307 0.30 10.24 -3.63
CA GLY A 307 -0.80 10.85 -2.88
C GLY A 307 -2.07 9.99 -2.81
N GLY A 308 -1.91 8.66 -2.94
CA GLY A 308 -2.92 7.66 -2.62
C GLY A 308 -3.14 7.49 -1.11
N PRO A 309 -3.95 6.50 -0.72
CA PRO A 309 -4.16 6.19 0.69
C PRO A 309 -2.82 5.88 1.39
N ASN A 310 -2.82 6.00 2.72
CA ASN A 310 -1.71 5.49 3.50
C ASN A 310 -1.86 3.96 3.57
N SER A 311 -0.90 3.25 3.01
CA SER A 311 -0.92 1.79 2.83
C SER A 311 0.23 1.15 3.56
N GLN A 312 -0.08 0.08 4.27
CA GLN A 312 0.91 -0.69 4.99
C GLN A 312 1.67 -1.60 4.01
N VAL A 313 3.00 -1.48 3.98
CA VAL A 313 3.89 -2.25 3.11
C VAL A 313 4.92 -3.01 3.94
N ILE A 314 5.31 -4.19 3.47
CA ILE A 314 6.38 -5.00 4.06
C ILE A 314 7.69 -4.23 3.93
N PHE A 315 8.40 -4.05 5.03
CA PHE A 315 9.69 -3.35 5.05
C PHE A 315 10.83 -4.35 4.89
N ASP A 316 11.26 -4.57 3.66
CA ASP A 316 12.04 -5.74 3.26
C ASP A 316 13.49 -5.38 2.89
N THR A 317 14.46 -5.74 3.74
CA THR A 317 15.88 -5.55 3.42
C THR A 317 16.38 -6.53 2.37
N GLY A 318 15.76 -7.70 2.25
CA GLY A 318 16.10 -8.80 1.34
C GLY A 318 15.86 -8.51 -0.14
N SER A 319 15.00 -7.54 -0.45
CA SER A 319 14.65 -7.16 -1.82
C SER A 319 14.86 -5.66 -2.09
N ARG A 320 14.60 -5.25 -3.34
CA ARG A 320 14.74 -3.86 -3.79
C ARG A 320 13.60 -3.45 -4.72
N GLY A 321 13.05 -2.29 -4.44
CA GLY A 321 11.95 -1.70 -5.21
C GLY A 321 10.62 -1.77 -4.47
N LEU A 322 9.66 -0.98 -4.92
CA LEU A 322 8.31 -0.95 -4.37
C LEU A 322 7.34 -1.64 -5.33
N VAL A 323 6.77 -2.76 -4.90
CA VAL A 323 5.70 -3.47 -5.60
C VAL A 323 4.46 -3.42 -4.74
N VAL A 324 3.36 -2.90 -5.28
CA VAL A 324 2.10 -2.77 -4.53
C VAL A 324 0.88 -3.17 -5.36
N PRO A 325 -0.16 -3.69 -4.72
CA PRO A 325 -1.49 -3.81 -5.29
C PRO A 325 -2.08 -2.47 -5.79
N PRO A 326 -3.04 -2.51 -6.73
CA PRO A 326 -3.63 -1.29 -7.31
C PRO A 326 -4.42 -0.43 -6.31
N GLN A 327 -4.89 -0.97 -5.19
CA GLN A 327 -5.60 -0.19 -4.17
C GLN A 327 -4.71 0.80 -3.41
N ASP A 328 -3.38 0.61 -3.44
CA ASP A 328 -2.42 1.39 -2.64
C ASP A 328 -1.92 2.65 -3.35
N VAL A 329 -2.38 2.87 -4.58
CA VAL A 329 -1.92 3.98 -5.43
C VAL A 329 -3.07 4.88 -5.84
N ASN A 330 -2.74 6.15 -6.12
CA ASN A 330 -3.67 7.05 -6.77
C ASN A 330 -3.42 7.09 -8.28
N PHE A 331 -4.23 6.36 -9.06
CA PHE A 331 -4.12 6.32 -10.52
C PHE A 331 -4.31 7.69 -11.20
N ALA A 332 -4.97 8.66 -10.56
CA ALA A 332 -5.14 9.99 -11.14
C ALA A 332 -3.81 10.77 -11.19
N THR A 333 -2.83 10.37 -10.37
CA THR A 333 -1.54 11.06 -10.18
C THR A 333 -0.32 10.18 -10.41
N LEU A 334 -0.50 8.86 -10.60
CA LEU A 334 0.54 7.85 -10.80
C LEU A 334 1.37 8.04 -12.10
N GLY A 335 0.96 8.95 -12.98
CA GLY A 335 1.66 9.24 -14.24
C GLY A 335 1.44 8.15 -15.31
N THR A 336 2.25 8.19 -16.36
CA THR A 336 2.16 7.21 -17.46
C THR A 336 2.96 5.95 -17.17
N PRO A 337 2.50 4.76 -17.61
CA PRO A 337 3.28 3.52 -17.54
C PRO A 337 4.68 3.65 -18.14
N THR A 338 5.69 3.15 -17.44
CA THR A 338 7.11 3.19 -17.86
C THR A 338 7.67 1.83 -18.29
N GLY A 339 6.98 0.73 -18.02
CA GLY A 339 7.44 -0.64 -18.33
C GLY A 339 6.64 -1.71 -17.60
N THR A 340 7.03 -2.98 -17.74
CA THR A 340 6.38 -4.12 -17.07
C THR A 340 7.42 -5.11 -16.55
N GLY A 341 7.01 -5.98 -15.63
CA GLY A 341 7.89 -7.01 -15.08
C GLY A 341 7.13 -8.12 -14.34
N THR A 342 7.89 -8.99 -13.68
CA THR A 342 7.36 -10.11 -12.90
C THR A 342 8.25 -10.34 -11.68
N VAL A 343 7.62 -10.63 -10.55
CA VAL A 343 8.28 -11.03 -9.30
C VAL A 343 7.66 -12.33 -8.80
N THR A 344 8.45 -13.18 -8.18
CA THR A 344 7.98 -14.42 -7.55
C THR A 344 8.50 -14.47 -6.13
N TYR A 345 7.59 -14.64 -5.18
CA TYR A 345 7.85 -14.82 -3.76
C TYR A 345 7.68 -16.28 -3.37
N GLY A 346 8.36 -16.69 -2.29
CA GLY A 346 8.36 -18.07 -1.80
C GLY A 346 9.31 -18.98 -2.58
N ASP A 347 9.34 -20.24 -2.19
CA ASP A 347 10.26 -21.24 -2.73
C ASP A 347 9.56 -22.57 -3.05
N GLY A 348 10.27 -23.43 -3.80
CA GLY A 348 9.81 -24.78 -4.13
C GLY A 348 8.43 -24.82 -4.81
N GLY A 349 7.52 -25.64 -4.26
CA GLY A 349 6.17 -25.84 -4.81
C GLY A 349 5.14 -24.80 -4.36
N ASN A 350 5.51 -23.83 -3.51
CA ASN A 350 4.62 -22.87 -2.87
C ASN A 350 5.09 -21.45 -3.16
N THR A 351 4.61 -20.86 -4.26
CA THR A 351 5.05 -19.54 -4.72
C THR A 351 3.89 -18.60 -4.98
N LEU A 352 4.15 -17.30 -4.85
CA LEU A 352 3.25 -16.23 -5.30
C LEU A 352 3.95 -15.47 -6.41
N THR A 353 3.41 -15.53 -7.63
CA THR A 353 3.96 -14.82 -8.78
C THR A 353 3.08 -13.64 -9.14
N GLU A 354 3.68 -12.47 -9.25
CA GLU A 354 3.00 -11.23 -9.59
C GLU A 354 3.59 -10.65 -10.86
N LYS A 355 2.70 -10.25 -11.78
CA LYS A 355 3.08 -9.38 -12.90
C LYS A 355 2.71 -7.96 -12.54
N TYR A 356 3.48 -7.00 -13.01
CA TYR A 356 3.28 -5.60 -12.68
C TYR A 356 3.57 -4.66 -13.86
N THR A 357 3.01 -3.46 -13.77
CA THR A 357 3.36 -2.31 -14.61
C THR A 357 4.09 -1.30 -13.74
N THR A 358 5.17 -0.71 -14.25
CA THR A 358 5.96 0.31 -13.55
C THR A 358 5.50 1.72 -13.93
N TYR A 359 5.68 2.64 -12.99
CA TYR A 359 5.36 4.07 -13.09
C TYR A 359 6.47 4.90 -12.43
N SER A 360 6.47 6.22 -12.65
CA SER A 360 7.33 7.16 -11.93
C SER A 360 6.48 8.03 -11.01
N ALA A 361 6.66 7.88 -9.70
CA ALA A 361 5.87 8.59 -8.69
C ALA A 361 6.68 8.82 -7.41
N SER A 362 6.29 9.83 -6.63
CA SER A 362 6.84 10.05 -5.29
C SER A 362 6.25 9.07 -4.28
N VAL A 363 7.08 8.62 -3.34
CA VAL A 363 6.67 7.80 -2.19
C VAL A 363 6.83 8.65 -0.94
N ASN A 364 5.74 8.84 -0.20
CA ASN A 364 5.71 9.54 1.08
C ASN A 364 5.71 8.52 2.21
N PHE A 365 6.75 8.53 3.04
CA PHE A 365 6.94 7.62 4.18
C PHE A 365 6.31 8.16 5.47
N GLY A 366 5.66 9.31 5.42
CA GLY A 366 5.15 10.03 6.58
C GLY A 366 6.18 11.00 7.17
N ASN A 367 5.76 11.78 8.17
CA ASN A 367 6.59 12.79 8.85
C ASN A 367 7.25 13.82 7.89
N GLY A 368 6.63 14.04 6.73
CA GLY A 368 7.16 14.91 5.69
C GLY A 368 8.34 14.34 4.92
N ILE A 369 8.63 13.03 5.01
CA ILE A 369 9.72 12.33 4.31
C ILE A 369 9.19 11.75 3.00
N VAL A 370 9.64 12.29 1.88
CA VAL A 370 9.09 12.08 0.54
C VAL A 370 10.23 11.94 -0.47
N SER A 371 10.15 10.90 -1.28
CA SER A 371 11.13 10.66 -2.33
C SER A 371 10.94 11.61 -3.52
N GLN A 372 12.00 11.82 -4.30
CA GLN A 372 11.85 12.19 -5.70
C GLN A 372 10.99 11.16 -6.43
N PRO A 373 10.36 11.52 -7.57
CA PRO A 373 9.72 10.54 -8.44
C PRO A 373 10.68 9.37 -8.72
N THR A 374 10.25 8.18 -8.30
CA THR A 374 11.02 6.93 -8.37
C THR A 374 10.17 5.85 -9.01
N GLN A 375 10.81 4.75 -9.40
CA GLN A 375 10.10 3.64 -10.02
C GLN A 375 9.23 2.92 -8.99
N VAL A 376 7.93 2.84 -9.28
CA VAL A 376 6.96 2.08 -8.47
C VAL A 376 6.27 1.06 -9.38
N ALA A 377 6.14 -0.18 -8.91
CA ALA A 377 5.45 -1.25 -9.62
C ALA A 377 4.05 -1.46 -9.04
N VAL A 378 3.06 -1.51 -9.92
CA VAL A 378 1.66 -1.81 -9.57
C VAL A 378 1.25 -3.14 -10.17
N VAL A 379 0.79 -4.04 -9.31
CA VAL A 379 0.42 -5.42 -9.66
C VAL A 379 -0.75 -5.43 -10.66
N THR A 380 -0.63 -6.28 -11.68
CA THR A 380 -1.63 -6.49 -12.75
C THR A 380 -2.17 -7.92 -12.79
N SER A 381 -1.46 -8.88 -12.20
CA SER A 381 -1.95 -10.24 -12.00
C SER A 381 -1.25 -10.91 -10.84
N VAL A 382 -1.98 -11.71 -10.08
CA VAL A 382 -1.45 -12.53 -8.98
C VAL A 382 -1.77 -13.99 -9.28
N THR A 383 -0.75 -14.84 -9.26
CA THR A 383 -0.89 -16.29 -9.41
C THR A 383 -0.20 -16.98 -8.27
N GLN A 384 -0.96 -17.70 -7.46
CA GLN A 384 -0.42 -18.52 -6.39
C GLN A 384 -0.26 -19.96 -6.89
N THR A 385 0.90 -20.56 -6.67
CA THR A 385 1.12 -21.99 -6.87
C THR A 385 1.27 -22.65 -5.51
N GLN A 386 0.47 -23.66 -5.21
CA GLN A 386 0.62 -24.49 -4.02
C GLN A 386 0.72 -25.95 -4.44
N ASN A 387 1.76 -26.65 -3.96
CA ASN A 387 2.05 -28.05 -4.33
C ASN A 387 2.00 -28.31 -5.85
N GLY A 388 2.45 -27.35 -6.65
CA GLY A 388 2.46 -27.43 -8.12
C GLY A 388 1.13 -27.14 -8.81
N MET A 389 0.07 -26.80 -8.09
CA MET A 389 -1.21 -26.34 -8.65
C MET A 389 -1.31 -24.81 -8.60
N SER A 390 -1.51 -24.17 -9.74
CA SER A 390 -1.62 -22.71 -9.85
C SER A 390 -3.07 -22.23 -9.85
N THR A 391 -3.35 -21.22 -9.03
CA THR A 391 -4.63 -20.52 -8.92
C THR A 391 -4.40 -19.03 -9.14
N ASN A 392 -5.23 -18.38 -9.95
CA ASN A 392 -5.22 -16.93 -10.07
C ASN A 392 -5.98 -16.33 -8.90
N LEU A 393 -5.35 -15.36 -8.24
CA LEU A 393 -5.95 -14.61 -7.14
C LEU A 393 -6.40 -13.23 -7.63
N PRO A 394 -7.36 -12.59 -6.93
CA PRO A 394 -7.60 -11.17 -7.08
C PRO A 394 -6.30 -10.36 -7.01
N VAL A 395 -6.18 -9.31 -7.82
CA VAL A 395 -5.00 -8.42 -7.79
C VAL A 395 -4.83 -7.69 -6.46
N THR A 396 -5.89 -7.60 -5.67
CA THR A 396 -5.88 -7.06 -4.31
C THR A 396 -5.11 -7.93 -3.33
N ASP A 397 -4.91 -9.21 -3.65
CA ASP A 397 -4.22 -10.19 -2.81
C ASP A 397 -2.70 -10.20 -3.08
N GLY A 398 -2.21 -9.27 -3.91
CA GLY A 398 -0.78 -9.06 -4.10
C GLY A 398 -0.10 -8.60 -2.81
N LEU A 399 1.19 -8.90 -2.66
CA LEU A 399 1.98 -8.53 -1.50
C LEU A 399 2.53 -7.11 -1.67
N PRO A 400 2.15 -6.16 -0.79
CA PRO A 400 2.75 -4.85 -0.79
C PRO A 400 4.16 -4.93 -0.20
N VAL A 401 5.21 -4.84 -1.03
CA VAL A 401 6.61 -4.97 -0.61
C VAL A 401 7.39 -3.70 -0.93
N LEU A 402 7.98 -3.09 0.09
CA LEU A 402 8.99 -2.04 -0.01
C LEU A 402 10.37 -2.66 0.24
N GLY A 403 11.04 -3.01 -0.86
CA GLY A 403 12.42 -3.46 -0.87
C GLY A 403 13.40 -2.30 -0.64
N ILE A 404 14.16 -2.38 0.46
CA ILE A 404 15.16 -1.38 0.87
C ILE A 404 16.61 -1.87 0.75
N GLY A 405 16.85 -3.03 0.13
CA GLY A 405 18.17 -3.58 -0.13
C GLY A 405 19.06 -2.67 -1.01
N GLY A 406 20.36 -2.68 -0.72
CA GLY A 406 21.35 -1.82 -1.39
C GLY A 406 22.02 -2.42 -2.63
N SER A 407 21.96 -3.75 -2.78
CA SER A 407 22.65 -4.50 -3.82
C SER A 407 21.85 -4.61 -5.11
N ASN A 408 22.55 -4.69 -6.25
CA ASN A 408 21.93 -4.98 -7.56
C ASN A 408 21.48 -6.43 -7.75
N LEU A 409 21.80 -7.29 -6.79
CA LEU A 409 21.61 -8.73 -6.89
C LEU A 409 20.18 -9.17 -6.52
N VAL A 410 19.34 -8.26 -6.02
CA VAL A 410 18.06 -8.61 -5.39
C VAL A 410 16.94 -7.66 -5.81
N GLY A 411 15.72 -8.20 -5.89
CA GLY A 411 14.49 -7.43 -6.06
C GLY A 411 14.01 -7.21 -7.50
N PRO A 412 12.72 -6.89 -7.68
CA PRO A 412 12.11 -6.71 -8.99
C PRO A 412 12.50 -5.41 -9.70
N LEU A 413 13.00 -4.40 -8.98
CA LEU A 413 13.34 -3.08 -9.54
C LEU A 413 14.81 -2.72 -9.31
N SER A 414 15.30 -1.77 -10.11
CA SER A 414 16.70 -1.36 -10.12
C SER A 414 17.10 -0.39 -9.00
N THR A 415 16.14 0.20 -8.29
CA THR A 415 16.39 1.17 -7.20
C THR A 415 15.33 1.02 -6.11
N SER A 416 15.71 1.33 -4.88
CA SER A 416 14.76 1.48 -3.77
C SER A 416 14.22 2.91 -3.73
N PRO A 417 12.94 3.14 -3.40
CA PRO A 417 12.44 4.50 -3.14
C PRO A 417 13.23 5.28 -2.09
N VAL A 418 13.88 4.59 -1.15
CA VAL A 418 14.75 5.23 -0.15
C VAL A 418 15.96 5.90 -0.81
N GLN A 419 16.53 5.30 -1.85
CA GLN A 419 17.66 5.89 -2.60
C GLN A 419 17.25 7.14 -3.40
N ALA A 420 15.94 7.38 -3.56
CA ALA A 420 15.39 8.58 -4.17
C ALA A 420 15.05 9.67 -3.14
N LEU A 421 15.33 9.46 -1.85
CA LEU A 421 15.23 10.52 -0.83
C LEU A 421 16.32 11.59 -1.03
N PRO A 422 16.06 12.84 -0.62
CA PRO A 422 16.99 13.95 -0.80
C PRO A 422 18.31 13.76 -0.04
N ASP A 423 19.42 14.05 -0.71
CA ASP A 423 20.75 14.27 -0.12
C ASP A 423 21.12 13.22 0.94
N THR A 424 21.27 13.63 2.19
CA THR A 424 21.72 12.78 3.30
C THR A 424 20.71 11.70 3.66
N LEU A 425 19.41 11.87 3.37
CA LEU A 425 18.36 10.91 3.70
C LEU A 425 18.40 9.65 2.82
N GLY A 426 18.95 9.76 1.61
CA GLY A 426 19.08 8.64 0.68
C GLY A 426 20.31 7.76 0.90
N GLN A 427 21.06 7.94 2.00
CA GLN A 427 22.33 7.23 2.26
C GLN A 427 22.16 5.82 2.83
N GLY A 428 21.02 5.55 3.46
CA GLY A 428 20.75 4.29 4.15
C GLY A 428 19.55 4.36 5.08
N VAL A 429 19.33 3.26 5.80
CA VAL A 429 18.24 3.11 6.76
C VAL A 429 18.74 2.34 7.97
N LEU A 430 18.54 2.89 9.17
CA LEU A 430 18.64 2.13 10.42
C LEU A 430 17.28 1.50 10.71
N LEU A 431 17.19 0.18 10.75
CA LEU A 431 16.01 -0.54 11.23
C LEU A 431 16.25 -0.92 12.70
N ASN A 432 15.41 -0.40 13.59
CA ASN A 432 15.46 -0.63 15.03
C ASN A 432 14.07 -1.06 15.53
N GLU A 433 13.76 -2.33 15.29
CA GLU A 433 12.50 -2.94 15.72
C GLU A 433 12.30 -2.97 17.24
N PRO A 434 13.34 -3.14 18.09
CA PRO A 434 13.21 -2.96 19.54
C PRO A 434 12.67 -1.58 19.93
N ALA A 435 12.99 -0.54 19.15
CA ALA A 435 12.46 0.81 19.32
C ALA A 435 11.19 1.08 18.49
N GLY A 436 10.71 0.11 17.71
CA GLY A 436 9.54 0.24 16.83
C GLY A 436 9.73 1.30 15.75
N SER A 437 10.94 1.46 15.20
CA SER A 437 11.24 2.56 14.30
C SER A 437 12.30 2.26 13.24
N ALA A 438 12.22 2.99 12.13
CA ALA A 438 13.27 3.08 11.13
C ALA A 438 13.70 4.53 10.94
N GLN A 439 15.00 4.79 10.82
CA GLN A 439 15.55 6.13 10.61
C GLN A 439 16.33 6.20 9.30
N PHE A 440 15.99 7.18 8.46
CA PHE A 440 16.64 7.42 7.18
C PHE A 440 17.91 8.24 7.30
N GLY A 441 18.80 8.07 6.33
CA GLY A 441 20.02 8.83 6.18
C GLY A 441 21.22 8.21 6.87
N ALA A 442 22.18 9.03 7.34
CA ALA A 442 23.42 8.52 7.94
C ALA A 442 23.14 7.73 9.23
N ASN A 443 23.96 6.69 9.49
CA ASN A 443 23.82 5.86 10.70
C ASN A 443 23.92 6.71 11.97
N PRO A 444 22.86 6.77 12.81
CA PRO A 444 22.87 7.53 14.06
C PRO A 444 23.54 6.81 15.21
N LEU A 445 23.88 5.53 15.06
CA LEU A 445 24.46 4.72 16.11
C LEU A 445 25.93 4.40 15.83
N THR A 446 26.58 3.87 16.87
CA THR A 446 27.96 3.37 16.77
C THR A 446 27.92 1.88 16.45
N ALA A 447 28.51 1.53 15.31
CA ALA A 447 28.60 0.13 14.89
C ALA A 447 29.50 -0.69 15.81
N LEU A 448 28.99 -1.84 16.26
CA LEU A 448 29.77 -2.89 16.90
C LEU A 448 30.66 -3.61 15.90
N THR A 449 30.12 -3.85 14.70
CA THR A 449 30.79 -4.50 13.58
C THR A 449 30.04 -4.19 12.28
N SER A 450 30.61 -4.60 11.15
CA SER A 450 30.00 -4.41 9.83
C SER A 450 30.29 -5.60 8.93
N SER A 451 29.40 -5.82 7.96
CA SER A 451 29.62 -6.76 6.86
C SER A 451 29.51 -6.03 5.51
N SER A 452 30.43 -6.34 4.60
CA SER A 452 30.37 -5.83 3.22
C SER A 452 29.22 -6.48 2.47
N GLY A 453 28.42 -5.69 1.76
CA GLY A 453 27.20 -6.15 1.09
C GLY A 453 25.94 -5.94 1.92
N ALA A 454 24.86 -5.53 1.25
CA ALA A 454 23.53 -5.35 1.83
C ALA A 454 22.43 -5.62 0.79
N PRO A 455 21.53 -6.60 0.99
CA PRO A 455 21.41 -7.49 2.16
C PRO A 455 22.33 -8.71 2.11
N VAL A 456 22.93 -9.00 0.96
CA VAL A 456 23.70 -10.23 0.73
C VAL A 456 25.14 -10.04 1.17
N THR A 457 25.63 -10.92 2.06
CA THR A 457 26.96 -10.80 2.68
C THR A 457 27.58 -12.15 3.04
N THR A 458 28.76 -12.15 3.67
CA THR A 458 29.39 -13.35 4.23
C THR A 458 29.23 -13.37 5.74
N LEU A 459 28.61 -14.42 6.27
CA LEU A 459 28.44 -14.67 7.70
C LEU A 459 29.11 -15.99 8.10
N LYS A 460 29.12 -16.28 9.41
CA LYS A 460 29.45 -17.59 9.96
C LYS A 460 28.36 -18.03 10.91
N VAL A 461 27.99 -19.30 10.87
CA VAL A 461 26.91 -19.87 11.69
C VAL A 461 27.47 -20.99 12.55
N SER A 462 27.29 -20.89 13.86
CA SER A 462 27.52 -21.96 14.82
C SER A 462 26.18 -22.60 15.18
N VAL A 463 26.14 -23.93 15.15
CA VAL A 463 24.98 -24.75 15.52
C VAL A 463 25.32 -25.50 16.80
N ASN A 464 24.48 -25.40 17.83
CA ASN A 464 24.62 -26.09 19.11
C ASN A 464 26.00 -25.87 19.79
N GLY A 465 26.57 -24.67 19.64
CA GLY A 465 27.89 -24.33 20.16
C GLY A 465 29.06 -24.98 19.42
N GLY A 466 28.82 -25.61 18.27
CA GLY A 466 29.85 -26.17 17.40
C GLY A 466 30.69 -25.11 16.70
N THR A 467 31.71 -25.55 15.96
CA THR A 467 32.56 -24.64 15.16
C THR A 467 31.73 -23.84 14.17
N ALA A 468 31.91 -22.52 14.15
CA ALA A 468 31.21 -21.66 13.21
C ALA A 468 31.64 -21.94 11.76
N VAL A 469 30.66 -22.19 10.88
CA VAL A 469 30.85 -22.50 9.47
C VAL A 469 30.56 -21.26 8.63
N THR A 470 31.46 -20.91 7.70
CA THR A 470 31.25 -19.78 6.79
C THR A 470 30.12 -20.05 5.82
N VAL A 471 29.18 -19.10 5.77
CA VAL A 471 28.11 -19.00 4.78
C VAL A 471 28.35 -17.78 3.90
N ASN A 472 28.58 -18.02 2.61
CA ASN A 472 28.74 -16.95 1.61
C ASN A 472 27.37 -16.59 1.08
N ASP A 473 27.16 -15.40 0.52
CA ASP A 473 25.87 -15.01 -0.06
C ASP A 473 24.68 -15.15 0.90
N ALA A 474 24.92 -14.94 2.20
CA ALA A 474 23.93 -14.94 3.25
C ALA A 474 23.05 -13.67 3.18
N PHE A 475 21.74 -13.85 3.26
CA PHE A 475 20.77 -12.76 3.30
C PHE A 475 20.51 -12.32 4.73
N VAL A 476 20.74 -11.03 5.01
CA VAL A 476 20.24 -10.36 6.21
C VAL A 476 18.93 -9.65 5.84
N ASP A 477 17.83 -10.34 6.08
CA ASP A 477 16.56 -10.11 5.39
C ASP A 477 15.36 -10.04 6.35
N SER A 478 14.89 -8.82 6.60
CA SER A 478 13.71 -8.53 7.42
C SER A 478 12.40 -9.04 6.80
N GLY A 479 12.34 -9.22 5.48
CA GLY A 479 11.19 -9.83 4.80
C GLY A 479 11.16 -11.36 4.90
N GLY A 480 12.29 -11.97 5.28
CA GLY A 480 12.58 -13.41 5.23
C GLY A 480 11.88 -14.29 6.27
N LEU A 481 10.87 -13.78 6.98
CA LEU A 481 10.13 -14.53 8.00
C LEU A 481 11.09 -15.11 9.07
N TRP A 482 11.03 -16.43 9.30
CA TRP A 482 11.86 -17.17 10.27
C TRP A 482 13.22 -17.57 9.72
N GLY A 483 13.51 -17.22 8.47
CA GLY A 483 14.77 -17.51 7.83
C GLY A 483 14.89 -18.93 7.28
N ASP A 484 16.01 -19.14 6.60
CA ASP A 484 16.34 -20.36 5.89
C ASP A 484 17.75 -20.81 6.28
N ILE A 485 17.90 -22.09 6.60
CA ILE A 485 19.16 -22.68 7.04
C ILE A 485 19.59 -23.75 6.03
N PRO A 486 20.78 -23.63 5.42
CA PRO A 486 21.28 -24.65 4.50
C PRO A 486 21.44 -26.01 5.19
N ALA A 487 20.95 -27.08 4.55
CA ALA A 487 21.08 -28.44 5.06
C ALA A 487 22.54 -28.87 5.31
N SER A 488 23.52 -28.22 4.66
CA SER A 488 24.95 -28.43 4.88
C SER A 488 25.42 -28.11 6.30
N LEU A 489 24.65 -27.31 7.06
CA LEU A 489 24.92 -27.02 8.47
C LEU A 489 24.46 -28.14 9.42
N GLY A 490 23.85 -29.21 8.89
CA GLY A 490 23.50 -30.39 9.67
C GLY A 490 22.34 -30.16 10.67
N THR A 491 21.49 -29.19 10.39
CA THR A 491 20.38 -28.79 11.28
C THR A 491 19.10 -29.57 11.04
N GLY A 492 18.93 -30.30 9.94
CA GLY A 492 17.71 -31.07 9.67
C GLY A 492 17.60 -31.54 8.22
N SER A 493 16.41 -31.97 7.83
CA SER A 493 16.10 -32.44 6.48
C SER A 493 15.53 -31.32 5.61
N VAL A 494 15.95 -31.24 4.34
CA VAL A 494 15.45 -30.27 3.36
C VAL A 494 13.92 -30.30 3.27
N GLY A 495 13.31 -29.11 3.24
CA GLY A 495 11.85 -28.92 3.21
C GLY A 495 11.17 -29.11 4.57
N GLY A 496 11.92 -29.46 5.60
CA GLY A 496 11.47 -29.46 7.00
C GLY A 496 11.91 -28.21 7.75
N TYR A 497 11.58 -28.14 9.03
CA TYR A 497 12.01 -27.07 9.93
C TYR A 497 13.26 -27.49 10.72
N VAL A 498 14.06 -26.50 11.13
CA VAL A 498 15.11 -26.73 12.12
C VAL A 498 14.47 -27.23 13.44
N PRO A 499 15.01 -28.28 14.08
CA PRO A 499 14.46 -28.83 15.31
C PRO A 499 14.43 -27.81 16.44
N GLN A 500 13.31 -27.80 17.16
CA GLN A 500 13.13 -26.99 18.36
C GLN A 500 14.28 -27.22 19.37
N GLY A 501 14.76 -26.13 19.97
CA GLY A 501 15.86 -26.14 20.93
C GLY A 501 17.25 -26.15 20.31
N THR A 502 17.37 -26.21 18.98
CA THR A 502 18.65 -25.95 18.30
C THR A 502 19.08 -24.52 18.59
N THR A 503 20.33 -24.33 19.03
CA THR A 503 20.88 -22.99 19.24
C THR A 503 21.68 -22.56 18.03
N LEU A 504 21.37 -21.39 17.48
CA LEU A 504 22.10 -20.77 16.38
C LEU A 504 22.82 -19.54 16.93
N THR A 505 24.12 -19.42 16.63
CA THR A 505 24.86 -18.18 16.84
C THR A 505 25.45 -17.74 15.53
N VAL A 506 25.13 -16.52 15.13
CA VAL A 506 25.57 -15.97 13.85
C VAL A 506 26.60 -14.89 14.10
N TYR A 507 27.66 -14.94 13.31
CA TYR A 507 28.79 -14.03 13.39
C TYR A 507 29.01 -13.36 12.04
N THR A 508 29.57 -12.16 12.09
CA THR A 508 30.23 -11.58 10.91
C THR A 508 31.43 -12.43 10.49
N ALA A 509 31.93 -12.23 9.27
CA ALA A 509 33.15 -12.88 8.79
C ALA A 509 34.37 -12.67 9.72
N ASN A 510 34.38 -11.56 10.47
CA ASN A 510 35.42 -11.19 11.45
C ASN A 510 35.24 -11.83 12.84
N ASN A 511 34.33 -12.79 12.99
CA ASN A 511 34.03 -13.51 14.24
C ASN A 511 33.43 -12.65 15.36
N VAL A 512 32.75 -11.55 15.02
CA VAL A 512 31.91 -10.81 15.98
C VAL A 512 30.49 -11.37 15.91
N ALA A 513 29.96 -11.84 17.03
CA ALA A 513 28.59 -12.35 17.13
C ALA A 513 27.59 -11.20 16.93
N ILE A 514 26.58 -11.42 16.09
CA ILE A 514 25.55 -10.42 15.77
C ILE A 514 24.19 -10.79 16.34
N TYR A 515 23.83 -12.07 16.40
CA TYR A 515 22.67 -12.54 17.14
C TYR A 515 22.81 -14.00 17.57
N HIS A 516 22.01 -14.36 18.57
CA HIS A 516 21.87 -15.72 19.08
C HIS A 516 20.38 -16.07 19.15
N GLU A 517 20.02 -17.24 18.63
CA GLU A 517 18.66 -17.74 18.61
C GLU A 517 18.60 -19.14 19.23
N THR A 518 17.53 -19.42 19.99
CA THR A 518 17.14 -20.79 20.33
C THR A 518 15.85 -21.09 19.57
N VAL A 519 15.93 -22.02 18.62
CA VAL A 519 14.86 -22.27 17.66
C VAL A 519 13.58 -22.72 18.37
N GLY A 520 12.47 -22.06 18.03
CA GLY A 520 11.13 -22.34 18.53
C GLY A 520 10.52 -23.63 17.96
N ALA A 521 9.24 -23.85 18.25
CA ALA A 521 8.49 -24.97 17.67
C ALA A 521 8.03 -24.64 16.24
N ALA A 522 7.89 -25.65 15.38
CA ALA A 522 7.26 -25.48 14.08
C ALA A 522 5.77 -25.06 14.24
N PRO A 523 5.20 -24.26 13.32
CA PRO A 523 5.82 -23.75 12.09
C PRO A 523 6.64 -22.46 12.28
N THR A 524 6.90 -22.04 13.53
CA THR A 524 7.63 -20.81 13.83
C THR A 524 9.15 -21.00 13.97
N ALA A 525 9.75 -21.72 13.03
CA ALA A 525 11.16 -22.05 13.03
C ALA A 525 11.76 -21.83 11.63
N PRO A 526 13.08 -21.64 11.51
CA PRO A 526 13.73 -21.55 10.21
C PRO A 526 13.50 -22.82 9.38
N VAL A 527 13.32 -22.67 8.07
CA VAL A 527 13.18 -23.80 7.14
C VAL A 527 14.56 -24.31 6.74
N VAL A 528 14.71 -25.63 6.59
CA VAL A 528 15.94 -26.23 6.08
C VAL A 528 15.86 -26.31 4.56
N VAL A 529 16.78 -25.62 3.88
CA VAL A 529 16.77 -25.50 2.41
C VAL A 529 17.90 -26.28 1.74
N SER A 530 17.67 -26.69 0.48
CA SER A 530 18.67 -27.35 -0.34
C SER A 530 19.59 -26.34 -1.00
N GLY A 531 20.87 -26.30 -0.60
CA GLY A 531 21.89 -25.51 -1.27
C GLY A 531 23.24 -25.65 -0.59
N ALA A 532 24.32 -25.30 -1.30
CA ALA A 532 25.58 -24.97 -0.65
C ALA A 532 25.38 -23.73 0.25
N ASN A 533 26.40 -23.32 1.00
CA ASN A 533 26.33 -22.32 2.07
C ASN A 533 25.84 -20.89 1.69
N GLY A 534 25.15 -20.66 0.56
CA GLY A 534 24.61 -19.39 0.09
C GLY A 534 23.11 -19.32 -0.17
N LEU A 535 22.34 -20.10 0.59
CA LEU A 535 20.89 -19.90 0.77
C LEU A 535 20.55 -19.60 2.23
N PHE A 536 21.54 -19.19 3.03
CA PHE A 536 21.26 -18.81 4.41
C PHE A 536 20.51 -17.48 4.40
N ASN A 537 19.32 -17.46 5.00
CA ASN A 537 18.53 -16.27 5.22
C ASN A 537 18.33 -16.13 6.73
N THR A 538 18.70 -14.99 7.30
CA THR A 538 18.54 -14.75 8.76
C THR A 538 17.08 -14.76 9.20
N GLY A 539 16.15 -14.50 8.26
CA GLY A 539 14.84 -14.00 8.59
C GLY A 539 14.93 -12.66 9.31
N ASN A 540 13.84 -12.28 9.96
CA ASN A 540 13.76 -11.02 10.69
C ASN A 540 14.33 -11.11 12.12
N SER A 541 14.69 -12.31 12.59
CA SER A 541 15.25 -12.57 13.93
C SER A 541 16.35 -11.60 14.40
N PRO A 542 17.39 -11.25 13.60
CA PRO A 542 18.42 -10.32 14.07
C PRO A 542 17.89 -8.90 14.30
N PHE A 543 16.92 -8.44 13.50
CA PHE A 543 16.35 -7.09 13.59
C PHE A 543 15.52 -6.89 14.85
N GLU A 544 14.94 -7.95 15.40
CA GLU A 544 14.22 -7.93 16.68
C GLU A 544 15.14 -7.79 17.90
N THR A 545 16.44 -8.01 17.73
CA THR A 545 17.40 -8.05 18.85
C THR A 545 18.36 -6.89 18.86
N ILE A 546 18.80 -6.44 17.69
CA ILE A 546 19.78 -5.36 17.54
C ILE A 546 19.37 -4.41 16.42
N PRO A 547 19.68 -3.10 16.55
CA PRO A 547 19.54 -2.18 15.43
C PRO A 547 20.51 -2.55 14.31
N ILE A 548 20.02 -2.58 13.07
CA ILE A 548 20.83 -2.88 11.90
C ILE A 548 20.68 -1.75 10.89
N TYR A 549 21.81 -1.13 10.56
CA TYR A 549 21.87 -0.08 9.56
C TYR A 549 22.29 -0.64 8.20
N LEU A 550 21.41 -0.48 7.22
CA LEU A 550 21.70 -0.69 5.80
C LEU A 550 22.27 0.59 5.19
N SER A 551 23.54 0.57 4.82
CA SER A 551 24.14 1.60 3.98
C SER A 551 24.02 1.26 2.51
N TYR A 552 23.71 2.25 1.67
CA TYR A 552 23.83 2.14 0.21
C TYR A 552 25.24 2.41 -0.33
N SER A 553 26.21 2.62 0.57
CA SER A 553 27.62 2.75 0.24
C SER A 553 28.39 1.45 0.54
N PRO A 554 29.29 1.00 -0.35
CA PRO A 554 29.51 1.49 -1.71
C PRO A 554 28.32 1.22 -2.65
N LEU A 555 28.15 2.07 -3.67
CA LEU A 555 27.06 1.94 -4.64
C LEU A 555 26.98 0.52 -5.24
N ASN A 556 25.76 -0.02 -5.37
CA ASN A 556 25.44 -1.36 -5.90
C ASN A 556 25.87 -2.56 -5.02
N THR A 557 26.55 -2.32 -3.89
CA THR A 557 26.94 -3.38 -2.95
C THR A 557 26.34 -3.14 -1.59
N GLY A 558 26.46 -1.91 -1.07
CA GLY A 558 26.05 -1.53 0.26
C GLY A 558 26.92 -2.14 1.37
N THR A 559 26.59 -1.78 2.61
CA THR A 559 27.26 -2.28 3.82
C THR A 559 26.22 -2.43 4.92
N LEU A 560 26.23 -3.56 5.62
CA LEU A 560 25.45 -3.77 6.84
C LEU A 560 26.28 -3.37 8.05
N PHE A 561 25.70 -2.57 8.94
CA PHE A 561 26.28 -2.24 10.23
C PHE A 561 25.37 -2.78 11.32
N TYR A 562 25.97 -3.42 12.33
CA TYR A 562 25.28 -4.00 13.47
C TYR A 562 25.60 -3.12 14.66
N ASP A 563 24.60 -2.41 15.17
CA ASP A 563 24.80 -1.27 16.08
C ASP A 563 24.48 -1.63 17.54
N ALA A 564 25.03 -0.82 18.46
CA ALA A 564 24.93 -0.99 19.91
C ALA A 564 23.73 -0.29 20.54
#